data_AF-A0AAI9RJR1-F1
#
_entry.id   AF-A0AAI9RJR1-F1
#
_cell.length_a   1.000
_cell.length_b   1.000
_cell.length_c   1.000
_cell.angle_alpha   90.00
_cell.angle_beta   90.00
_cell.angle_gamma   90.00
#
_symmetry.space_group_name_H-M   'P 1'
#
loop_
_entity.id
_entity.type
_entity.pdbx_description
1 polymer ?
#
loop_
_entity_poly.entity_id
_entity_poly.type
_entity_poly.pdbx_seq_one_letter_code
_entity_poly.pdbx_strand_id
1 'polypeptide(L)'
;MSPAPVHSGILGGSLIVNDYYRFSQLETIGPAQIETESTTRSFSTLDELLDHILATAEQTHIVVNHGSPTQGLLIRFSPNSPYNATGLVAQALANLVDALVQGTLPPFDGRLLNVALQMGVSPPEALLLLEKFVRVRQRNPILHFRGCNLGGNTAMLNFYKLLFGAALITAPNCRMFYLRIRPRRPASGTSIAQLAVQAPSTANTRRRLFQAPGVSSVGPLLVDVRDIDGHTNVDSPLSVLDDPAQAQRWGELLTGRWTNTAPEFVLPVLWNDFETSFPCPLEVSYRQRLSMV
;
A
#
# COMPACT_ATOMS: atom_id res chain seq x y z
N MET A 1 -4.20 22.00 -1.44
CA MET A 1 -4.69 20.76 -2.07
C MET A 1 -5.60 20.08 -1.07
N SER A 2 -6.70 19.47 -1.50
CA SER A 2 -7.54 18.68 -0.59
C SER A 2 -6.82 17.37 -0.26
N PRO A 3 -6.92 16.84 0.97
CA PRO A 3 -6.27 15.58 1.33
C PRO A 3 -6.80 14.41 0.51
N ALA A 4 -5.92 13.46 0.16
CA ALA A 4 -6.33 12.22 -0.48
C ALA A 4 -6.99 11.26 0.53
N PRO A 5 -8.16 10.68 0.24
CA PRO A 5 -8.78 9.68 1.09
C PRO A 5 -8.02 8.36 0.98
N VAL A 6 -8.05 7.62 2.08
CA VAL A 6 -7.36 6.33 2.23
C VAL A 6 -8.40 5.22 2.35
N HIS A 7 -8.34 4.30 1.40
CA HIS A 7 -9.21 3.14 1.31
C HIS A 7 -8.41 1.89 1.66
N SER A 8 -8.94 1.05 2.54
CA SER A 8 -8.31 -0.19 2.98
C SER A 8 -9.19 -1.38 2.63
N GLY A 9 -8.62 -2.45 2.08
CA GLY A 9 -9.30 -3.74 2.02
C GLY A 9 -9.60 -4.26 3.43
N ILE A 10 -10.67 -5.05 3.63
CA ILE A 10 -10.86 -5.78 4.88
C ILE A 10 -9.71 -6.78 5.03
N LEU A 11 -8.78 -6.41 5.89
CA LEU A 11 -7.72 -7.25 6.41
C LEU A 11 -8.10 -7.50 7.86
N GLY A 12 -8.35 -8.76 8.25
CA GLY A 12 -8.89 -9.14 9.57
C GLY A 12 -8.03 -8.72 10.77
N GLY A 13 -7.99 -7.41 11.07
CA GLY A 13 -7.20 -6.79 12.12
C GLY A 13 -6.38 -5.53 11.77
N SER A 14 -6.67 -4.76 10.70
CA SER A 14 -5.79 -3.65 10.25
C SER A 14 -5.76 -2.36 11.10
N LEU A 15 -5.63 -2.48 12.43
CA LEU A 15 -5.39 -1.34 13.33
C LEU A 15 -4.10 -0.59 12.96
N ILE A 16 -3.06 -1.29 12.48
CA ILE A 16 -1.76 -0.67 12.25
C ILE A 16 -1.72 0.26 11.03
N VAL A 17 -2.40 -0.08 9.94
CA VAL A 17 -2.53 0.78 8.75
C VAL A 17 -3.35 2.01 9.11
N ASN A 18 -4.45 1.81 9.84
CA ASN A 18 -5.29 2.89 10.33
C ASN A 18 -4.51 3.84 11.25
N ASP A 19 -3.70 3.30 12.16
CA ASP A 19 -2.83 4.09 13.02
C ASP A 19 -1.79 4.88 12.21
N TYR A 20 -1.18 4.27 11.19
CA TYR A 20 -0.25 4.99 10.30
C TYR A 20 -0.92 6.21 9.67
N TYR A 21 -2.05 6.04 8.97
CA TYR A 21 -2.69 7.17 8.28
C TYR A 21 -3.34 8.17 9.24
N ARG A 22 -3.83 7.71 10.40
CA ARG A 22 -4.34 8.58 11.46
C ARG A 22 -3.27 9.53 11.99
N PHE A 23 -2.07 9.02 12.25
CA PHE A 23 -1.02 9.78 12.91
C PHE A 23 -0.03 10.45 11.96
N SER A 24 0.24 9.85 10.79
CA SER A 24 1.12 10.41 9.77
C SER A 24 0.42 11.46 8.92
N GLN A 25 -0.81 11.18 8.45
CA GLN A 25 -1.56 12.05 7.53
C GLN A 25 -0.77 12.48 6.27
N LEU A 26 0.27 11.72 5.93
CA LEU A 26 1.13 11.94 4.78
C LEU A 26 1.40 10.60 4.10
N GLU A 27 1.41 10.63 2.78
CA GLU A 27 1.83 9.52 1.95
C GLU A 27 2.96 9.97 1.03
N THR A 28 4.01 9.15 0.94
CA THR A 28 5.14 9.44 0.03
C THR A 28 4.79 8.96 -1.37
N ILE A 29 4.75 9.88 -2.33
CA ILE A 29 4.44 9.65 -3.75
C ILE A 29 5.60 10.17 -4.60
N GLY A 30 6.53 9.31 -4.97
CA GLY A 30 7.72 9.74 -5.71
C GLY A 30 8.50 10.81 -4.94
N PRO A 31 8.90 11.94 -5.55
CA PRO A 31 9.69 12.98 -4.86
C PRO A 31 8.89 13.84 -3.88
N ALA A 32 7.56 13.72 -3.88
CA ALA A 32 6.66 14.54 -3.09
C ALA A 32 5.99 13.73 -1.97
N GLN A 33 5.33 14.44 -1.08
CA GLN A 33 4.33 13.88 -0.18
C GLN A 33 2.98 14.50 -0.49
N ILE A 34 1.93 13.71 -0.33
CA ILE A 34 0.55 14.20 -0.38
C ILE A 34 -0.06 14.09 1.01
N GLU A 35 -0.88 15.07 1.37
CA GLU A 35 -1.69 15.00 2.58
C GLU A 35 -2.77 13.95 2.41
N THR A 36 -3.04 13.22 3.49
CA THR A 36 -4.09 12.21 3.53
C THR A 36 -5.11 12.56 4.60
N GLU A 37 -6.33 12.05 4.44
CA GLU A 37 -7.30 12.12 5.53
C GLU A 37 -6.81 11.35 6.76
N SER A 38 -7.23 11.79 7.95
CA SER A 38 -6.97 11.09 9.22
C SER A 38 -7.83 9.84 9.39
N THR A 39 -8.86 9.68 8.56
CA THR A 39 -9.83 8.58 8.64
C THR A 39 -9.65 7.67 7.45
N THR A 40 -9.44 6.39 7.73
CA THR A 40 -9.44 5.35 6.71
C THR A 40 -10.84 4.77 6.53
N ARG A 41 -11.16 4.34 5.31
CA ARG A 41 -12.40 3.61 5.00
C ARG A 41 -12.07 2.17 4.65
N SER A 42 -12.81 1.23 5.19
CA SER A 42 -12.62 -0.20 4.91
C SER A 42 -13.69 -0.73 3.96
N PHE A 43 -13.26 -1.49 2.96
CA PHE A 43 -14.13 -2.11 1.95
C PHE A 43 -13.77 -3.58 1.76
N SER A 44 -14.76 -4.41 1.49
CA SER A 44 -14.61 -5.85 1.31
C SER A 44 -14.62 -6.27 -0.15
N THR A 45 -15.00 -5.36 -1.04
CA THR A 45 -15.20 -5.59 -2.47
C THR A 45 -14.69 -4.43 -3.32
N LEU A 46 -14.35 -4.72 -4.57
CA LEU A 46 -14.02 -3.74 -5.58
C LEU A 46 -15.23 -2.85 -5.88
N ASP A 47 -16.43 -3.43 -5.91
CA ASP A 47 -17.69 -2.71 -6.08
C ASP A 47 -17.87 -1.56 -5.08
N GLU A 48 -17.69 -1.84 -3.78
CA GLU A 48 -17.76 -0.83 -2.71
C GLU A 48 -16.68 0.25 -2.85
N LEU A 49 -15.47 -0.13 -3.29
CA LEU A 49 -14.40 0.83 -3.57
C LEU A 49 -14.78 1.78 -4.72
N LEU A 50 -15.38 1.27 -5.80
CA LEU A 50 -15.82 2.11 -6.92
C LEU A 50 -16.95 3.06 -6.49
N ASP A 51 -17.92 2.57 -5.72
CA ASP A 51 -19.00 3.41 -5.17
C ASP A 51 -18.43 4.55 -4.35
N HIS A 52 -17.42 4.28 -3.53
CA HIS A 52 -16.80 5.31 -2.72
C HIS A 52 -16.00 6.32 -3.55
N ILE A 53 -15.22 5.88 -4.54
CA ILE A 53 -14.53 6.77 -5.50
C ILE A 53 -15.54 7.68 -6.22
N LEU A 54 -16.71 7.14 -6.60
CA LEU A 54 -17.75 7.92 -7.26
C LEU A 54 -18.43 8.93 -6.33
N ALA A 55 -18.58 8.58 -5.05
CA ALA A 55 -19.23 9.42 -4.04
C ALA A 55 -18.37 10.60 -3.55
N THR A 56 -17.06 10.52 -3.69
CA THR A 56 -16.14 11.60 -3.30
C THR A 56 -15.87 12.58 -4.45
N ALA A 57 -15.48 13.81 -4.09
CA ALA A 57 -15.01 14.81 -5.06
C ALA A 57 -13.49 14.74 -5.30
N GLU A 58 -12.78 13.97 -4.48
CA GLU A 58 -11.32 13.85 -4.54
C GLU A 58 -10.85 13.10 -5.79
N GLN A 59 -9.80 13.60 -6.41
CA GLN A 59 -9.21 12.97 -7.60
C GLN A 59 -8.16 11.92 -7.24
N THR A 60 -7.41 12.15 -6.17
CA THR A 60 -6.31 11.30 -5.74
C THR A 60 -6.79 10.35 -4.66
N HIS A 61 -6.51 9.06 -4.75
CA HIS A 61 -6.88 8.08 -3.73
C HIS A 61 -5.72 7.17 -3.40
N ILE A 62 -5.61 6.80 -2.12
CA ILE A 62 -4.67 5.79 -1.65
C ILE A 62 -5.46 4.53 -1.35
N VAL A 63 -5.05 3.41 -1.94
CA VAL A 63 -5.74 2.13 -1.76
C VAL A 63 -4.76 1.12 -1.18
N VAL A 64 -4.96 0.77 0.08
CA VAL A 64 -4.18 -0.23 0.80
C VAL A 64 -4.90 -1.57 0.72
N ASN A 65 -4.27 -2.55 0.09
CA ASN A 65 -4.82 -3.90 -0.02
C ASN A 65 -3.68 -4.91 -0.18
N HIS A 66 -3.96 -6.21 -0.01
CA HIS A 66 -3.03 -7.20 -0.53
C HIS A 66 -2.98 -7.13 -2.07
N GLY A 67 -1.80 -7.40 -2.63
CA GLY A 67 -1.58 -7.38 -4.06
C GLY A 67 -0.43 -8.27 -4.45
N SER A 68 -0.57 -8.92 -5.61
CA SER A 68 0.40 -9.87 -6.16
C SER A 68 0.67 -9.54 -7.62
N PRO A 69 1.91 -9.67 -8.13
CA PRO A 69 2.22 -9.41 -9.54
C PRO A 69 1.53 -10.40 -10.51
N THR A 70 1.03 -11.54 -10.02
CA THR A 70 0.34 -12.55 -10.83
C THR A 70 -1.17 -12.55 -10.64
N GLN A 71 -1.67 -12.17 -9.46
CA GLN A 71 -3.09 -12.23 -9.12
C GLN A 71 -3.78 -10.86 -9.07
N GLY A 72 -3.00 -9.78 -9.15
CA GLY A 72 -3.53 -8.41 -9.06
C GLY A 72 -3.88 -7.99 -7.64
N LEU A 73 -4.86 -7.09 -7.52
CA LEU A 73 -5.45 -6.74 -6.23
C LEU A 73 -6.22 -7.95 -5.69
N LEU A 74 -5.93 -8.29 -4.44
CA LEU A 74 -6.59 -9.39 -3.75
C LEU A 74 -7.81 -8.86 -3.00
N ILE A 75 -8.92 -8.69 -3.72
CA ILE A 75 -10.21 -8.20 -3.22
C ILE A 75 -11.32 -8.84 -4.03
N ARG A 76 -12.45 -9.15 -3.38
CA ARG A 76 -13.62 -9.69 -4.09
C ARG A 76 -14.15 -8.67 -5.09
N PHE A 77 -14.70 -9.11 -6.21
CA PHE A 77 -15.28 -8.18 -7.19
C PHE A 77 -16.53 -7.48 -6.64
N SER A 78 -17.42 -8.28 -6.05
CA SER A 78 -18.71 -7.87 -5.49
C SER A 78 -19.02 -8.72 -4.24
N PRO A 79 -20.07 -8.39 -3.47
CA PRO A 79 -20.43 -9.16 -2.28
C PRO A 79 -20.74 -10.64 -2.57
N ASN A 80 -21.23 -10.94 -3.78
CA ASN A 80 -21.62 -12.28 -4.22
C ASN A 80 -20.49 -13.04 -4.91
N SER A 81 -19.41 -12.37 -5.29
CA SER A 81 -18.27 -13.01 -5.94
C SER A 81 -17.49 -13.88 -4.94
N PRO A 82 -17.26 -15.17 -5.25
CA PRO A 82 -16.42 -16.05 -4.43
C PRO A 82 -14.92 -15.83 -4.67
N TYR A 83 -14.55 -15.14 -5.76
CA TYR A 83 -13.17 -14.95 -6.18
C TYR A 83 -12.65 -13.58 -5.77
N ASN A 84 -11.37 -13.50 -5.43
CA ASN A 84 -10.72 -12.29 -4.95
C ASN A 84 -9.47 -11.89 -5.75
N ALA A 85 -9.14 -12.58 -6.85
CA ALA A 85 -7.98 -12.25 -7.68
C ALA A 85 -8.42 -11.46 -8.92
N THR A 86 -8.20 -10.15 -8.92
CA THR A 86 -8.68 -9.27 -9.98
C THR A 86 -7.77 -9.20 -11.22
N GLY A 87 -6.52 -9.66 -11.11
CA GLY A 87 -5.49 -9.50 -12.14
C GLY A 87 -5.81 -10.22 -13.46
N LEU A 88 -6.40 -11.41 -13.41
CA LEU A 88 -6.69 -12.22 -14.60
C LEU A 88 -7.74 -11.58 -15.53
N VAL A 89 -8.64 -10.77 -14.98
CA VAL A 89 -9.75 -10.16 -15.72
C VAL A 89 -9.57 -8.67 -15.95
N ALA A 90 -8.54 -8.02 -15.37
CA ALA A 90 -8.39 -6.57 -15.41
C ALA A 90 -8.36 -6.02 -16.85
N GLN A 91 -7.62 -6.65 -17.76
CA GLN A 91 -7.58 -6.26 -19.18
C GLN A 91 -8.91 -6.51 -19.89
N ALA A 92 -9.53 -7.68 -19.66
CA ALA A 92 -10.79 -8.04 -20.29
C ALA A 92 -11.93 -7.10 -19.86
N LEU A 93 -11.98 -6.75 -18.57
CA LEU A 93 -12.86 -5.71 -18.04
C LEU A 93 -12.58 -4.37 -18.72
N ALA A 94 -11.31 -3.95 -18.84
CA ALA A 94 -10.99 -2.67 -19.47
C ALA A 94 -11.49 -2.58 -20.92
N ASN A 95 -11.31 -3.65 -21.70
CA ASN A 95 -11.80 -3.75 -23.08
C ASN A 95 -13.35 -3.76 -23.16
N LEU A 96 -14.02 -4.39 -22.19
CA LEU A 96 -15.48 -4.40 -22.10
C LEU A 96 -16.03 -3.01 -21.75
N VAL A 97 -15.35 -2.27 -20.88
CA VAL A 97 -15.71 -0.86 -20.59
C VAL A 97 -15.56 -0.01 -21.86
N ASP A 98 -14.51 -0.20 -22.65
CA ASP A 98 -14.36 0.52 -23.93
C ASP A 98 -15.51 0.21 -24.89
N ALA A 99 -15.87 -1.07 -25.03
CA ALA A 99 -16.99 -1.49 -25.89
C ALA A 99 -18.33 -0.92 -25.40
N LEU A 100 -18.54 -0.86 -24.08
CA LEU A 100 -19.73 -0.28 -23.48
C LEU A 100 -19.82 1.24 -23.76
N VAL A 101 -18.71 1.97 -23.58
CA VAL A 101 -18.64 3.42 -23.89
C VAL A 101 -18.89 3.70 -25.37
N GLN A 102 -18.38 2.86 -26.26
CA GLN A 102 -18.55 2.99 -27.70
C GLN A 102 -19.93 2.52 -28.20
N GLY A 103 -20.76 1.93 -27.35
CA GLY A 103 -22.04 1.34 -27.75
C GLY A 103 -21.88 0.11 -28.66
N THR A 104 -20.71 -0.54 -28.65
CA THR A 104 -20.39 -1.72 -29.47
C THR A 104 -20.53 -3.04 -28.72
N LEU A 105 -20.96 -3.00 -27.46
CA LEU A 105 -21.24 -4.19 -26.66
C LEU A 105 -22.63 -4.76 -27.02
N PRO A 106 -22.72 -5.93 -27.68
CA PRO A 106 -23.99 -6.54 -28.03
C PRO A 106 -24.74 -7.05 -26.79
N PRO A 107 -26.09 -7.21 -26.86
CA PRO A 107 -26.90 -7.72 -25.75
C PRO A 107 -26.47 -9.11 -25.24
N PHE A 108 -25.92 -9.95 -26.11
CA PHE A 108 -25.39 -11.28 -25.79
C PHE A 108 -23.91 -11.35 -26.14
N ASP A 109 -23.08 -10.72 -25.33
CA ASP A 109 -21.63 -10.69 -25.53
C ASP A 109 -20.93 -11.88 -24.83
N GLY A 110 -20.26 -12.74 -25.61
CA GLY A 110 -19.52 -13.89 -25.08
C GLY A 110 -18.31 -13.50 -24.21
N ARG A 111 -17.72 -12.32 -24.40
CA ARG A 111 -16.63 -11.79 -23.57
C ARG A 111 -17.16 -11.39 -22.21
N LEU A 112 -18.34 -10.74 -22.14
CA LEU A 112 -19.01 -10.42 -20.89
C LEU A 112 -19.36 -11.69 -20.11
N LEU A 113 -19.91 -12.70 -20.79
CA LEU A 113 -20.20 -14.00 -20.18
C LEU A 113 -18.94 -14.65 -19.60
N ASN A 114 -17.84 -14.68 -20.36
CA ASN A 114 -16.58 -15.24 -19.90
C ASN A 114 -16.00 -14.51 -18.68
N VAL A 115 -16.02 -13.18 -18.68
CA VAL A 115 -15.54 -12.38 -17.54
C VAL A 115 -16.42 -12.58 -16.32
N ALA A 116 -17.75 -12.63 -16.47
CA ALA A 116 -18.67 -12.92 -15.37
C ALA A 116 -18.40 -14.30 -14.74
N LEU A 117 -18.15 -15.33 -15.56
CA LEU A 117 -17.74 -16.66 -15.10
C LEU A 117 -16.42 -16.62 -14.31
N GLN A 118 -15.41 -15.90 -14.82
CA GLN A 118 -14.11 -15.75 -14.15
C GLN A 118 -14.20 -14.95 -12.85
N MET A 119 -15.18 -14.04 -12.75
CA MET A 119 -15.52 -13.33 -11.51
C MET A 119 -16.45 -14.13 -10.58
N GLY A 120 -17.04 -15.23 -11.07
CA GLY A 120 -17.99 -16.05 -10.30
C GLY A 120 -19.30 -15.32 -10.01
N VAL A 121 -19.75 -14.45 -10.91
CA VAL A 121 -20.97 -13.65 -10.79
C VAL A 121 -21.87 -13.83 -12.01
N SER A 122 -23.11 -13.33 -11.93
CA SER A 122 -24.00 -13.31 -13.08
C SER A 122 -23.57 -12.25 -14.13
N PRO A 123 -23.86 -12.43 -15.44
CA PRO A 123 -23.58 -11.41 -16.44
C PRO A 123 -24.21 -10.03 -16.16
N PRO A 124 -25.46 -9.93 -15.64
CA PRO A 124 -26.01 -8.64 -15.21
C PRO A 124 -25.21 -7.98 -14.09
N GLU A 125 -24.71 -8.74 -13.13
CA GLU A 125 -23.87 -8.22 -12.04
C GLU A 125 -22.51 -7.73 -12.55
N ALA A 126 -21.89 -8.46 -13.48
CA ALA A 126 -20.68 -8.01 -14.14
C ALA A 126 -20.93 -6.71 -14.95
N LEU A 127 -22.07 -6.59 -15.62
CA LEU A 127 -22.44 -5.38 -16.36
C LEU A 127 -22.60 -4.16 -15.44
N LEU A 128 -23.24 -4.31 -14.27
CA LEU A 128 -23.34 -3.22 -13.28
C LEU A 128 -21.97 -2.73 -12.82
N LEU A 129 -21.01 -3.65 -12.63
CA LEU A 129 -19.63 -3.30 -12.30
C LEU A 129 -18.95 -2.53 -13.46
N LEU A 130 -19.16 -2.95 -14.71
CA LEU A 130 -18.66 -2.24 -15.88
C LEU A 130 -19.22 -0.81 -15.97
N GLU A 131 -20.51 -0.61 -15.72
CA GLU A 131 -21.15 0.71 -15.68
C GLU A 131 -20.56 1.62 -14.58
N LYS A 132 -20.17 1.05 -13.44
CA LYS A 132 -19.42 1.78 -12.40
C LYS A 132 -18.04 2.19 -12.92
N PHE A 133 -17.31 1.29 -13.58
CA PHE A 133 -16.04 1.66 -14.20
C PHE A 133 -16.19 2.77 -15.24
N VAL A 134 -17.21 2.74 -16.11
CA VAL A 134 -17.50 3.84 -17.05
C VAL A 134 -17.57 5.18 -16.32
N ARG A 135 -18.31 5.25 -15.22
CA ARG A 135 -18.46 6.47 -14.41
C ARG A 135 -17.15 6.85 -13.71
N VAL A 136 -16.38 5.88 -13.20
CA VAL A 136 -15.09 6.15 -12.57
C VAL A 136 -14.09 6.70 -13.57
N ARG A 137 -14.07 6.19 -14.81
CA ARG A 137 -13.20 6.72 -15.88
C ARG A 137 -13.48 8.19 -16.18
N GLN A 138 -14.73 8.65 -16.05
CA GLN A 138 -15.08 10.07 -16.21
C GLN A 138 -14.49 10.96 -15.09
N ARG A 139 -14.11 10.38 -13.95
CA ARG A 139 -13.42 11.10 -12.86
C ARG A 139 -11.92 11.26 -13.11
N ASN A 140 -11.33 10.47 -14.00
CA ASN A 140 -9.89 10.45 -14.28
C ASN A 140 -9.03 10.42 -12.99
N PRO A 141 -9.20 9.40 -12.14
CA PRO A 141 -8.58 9.39 -10.81
C PRO A 141 -7.06 9.19 -10.85
N ILE A 142 -6.39 9.57 -9.78
CA ILE A 142 -4.99 9.23 -9.49
C ILE A 142 -5.01 8.16 -8.39
N LEU A 143 -4.46 6.97 -8.67
CA LEU A 143 -4.55 5.84 -7.75
C LEU A 143 -3.16 5.42 -7.23
N HIS A 144 -3.03 5.41 -5.90
CA HIS A 144 -1.83 4.95 -5.22
C HIS A 144 -2.13 3.63 -4.51
N PHE A 145 -1.87 2.52 -5.19
CA PHE A 145 -2.00 1.20 -4.56
C PHE A 145 -0.82 0.97 -3.61
N ARG A 146 -1.13 0.55 -2.38
CA ARG A 146 -0.17 0.02 -1.41
C ARG A 146 -0.35 -1.50 -1.32
N GLY A 147 -0.32 -2.11 -2.50
CA GLY A 147 -0.42 -3.54 -2.75
C GLY A 147 0.92 -4.23 -2.63
N CYS A 148 1.02 -5.25 -1.76
CA CYS A 148 2.28 -5.87 -1.32
C CYS A 148 3.35 -5.95 -2.43
N ASN A 149 3.10 -6.46 -3.64
CA ASN A 149 4.07 -6.39 -4.75
C ASN A 149 3.37 -6.18 -6.11
N LEU A 150 2.31 -5.38 -6.13
CA LEU A 150 1.47 -5.23 -7.32
C LEU A 150 2.25 -4.63 -8.50
N GLY A 151 3.17 -3.71 -8.21
CA GLY A 151 4.01 -3.03 -9.19
C GLY A 151 5.14 -3.87 -9.76
N GLY A 152 5.34 -5.11 -9.30
CA GLY A 152 6.27 -6.06 -9.91
C GLY A 152 5.87 -6.50 -11.32
N ASN A 153 4.61 -6.25 -11.73
CA ASN A 153 4.10 -6.50 -13.08
C ASN A 153 3.50 -5.22 -13.69
N THR A 154 4.32 -4.50 -14.46
CA THR A 154 3.94 -3.23 -15.11
C THR A 154 2.81 -3.40 -16.13
N ALA A 155 2.69 -4.55 -16.80
CA ALA A 155 1.60 -4.81 -17.75
C ALA A 155 0.25 -4.85 -17.02
N MET A 156 0.20 -5.55 -15.88
CA MET A 156 -1.00 -5.59 -15.05
C MET A 156 -1.35 -4.23 -14.45
N LEU A 157 -0.36 -3.42 -14.03
CA LEU A 157 -0.62 -2.03 -13.63
C LEU A 157 -1.24 -1.21 -14.77
N ASN A 158 -0.76 -1.36 -16.00
CA ASN A 158 -1.36 -0.71 -17.17
C ASN A 158 -2.80 -1.17 -17.41
N PHE A 159 -3.11 -2.46 -17.20
CA PHE A 159 -4.50 -2.93 -17.27
C PHE A 159 -5.39 -2.27 -16.23
N TYR A 160 -4.92 -2.07 -14.99
CA TYR A 160 -5.65 -1.28 -14.02
C TYR A 160 -5.77 0.18 -14.44
N LYS A 161 -4.72 0.79 -15.00
CA LYS A 161 -4.78 2.17 -15.49
C LYS A 161 -5.88 2.34 -16.53
N LEU A 162 -5.93 1.42 -17.49
CA LEU A 162 -6.99 1.37 -18.50
C LEU A 162 -8.35 1.12 -17.85
N LEU A 163 -8.47 0.11 -16.98
CA LEU A 163 -9.75 -0.26 -16.34
C LEU A 163 -10.36 0.92 -15.57
N PHE A 164 -9.59 1.56 -14.70
CA PHE A 164 -10.02 2.72 -13.92
C PHE A 164 -10.06 4.03 -14.72
N GLY A 165 -9.45 4.06 -15.92
CA GLY A 165 -9.24 5.30 -16.68
C GLY A 165 -8.47 6.33 -15.85
N ALA A 166 -7.47 5.84 -15.11
CA ALA A 166 -6.71 6.65 -14.18
C ALA A 166 -5.68 7.52 -14.93
N ALA A 167 -5.49 8.75 -14.47
CA ALA A 167 -4.42 9.61 -14.96
C ALA A 167 -3.04 9.00 -14.62
N LEU A 168 -2.96 8.36 -13.46
CA LEU A 168 -1.75 7.81 -12.89
C LEU A 168 -2.07 6.62 -11.98
N ILE A 169 -1.27 5.57 -12.08
CA ILE A 169 -1.23 4.52 -11.05
C ILE A 169 0.19 4.35 -10.50
N THR A 170 0.32 4.26 -9.18
CA THR A 170 1.57 3.86 -8.53
C THR A 170 1.38 2.63 -7.65
N ALA A 171 2.36 1.72 -7.61
CA ALA A 171 2.36 0.62 -6.66
C ALA A 171 3.77 0.10 -6.31
N PRO A 172 3.99 -0.47 -5.11
CA PRO A 172 5.23 -1.14 -4.75
C PRO A 172 5.61 -2.26 -5.73
N ASN A 173 6.87 -2.31 -6.16
CA ASN A 173 7.46 -3.38 -6.98
C ASN A 173 8.22 -4.45 -6.16
N CYS A 174 8.04 -4.41 -4.85
CA CYS A 174 8.52 -5.38 -3.88
C CYS A 174 7.59 -5.34 -2.67
N ARG A 175 7.70 -6.31 -1.76
CA ARG A 175 6.80 -6.49 -0.61
C ARG A 175 6.68 -5.21 0.21
N MET A 176 5.46 -4.77 0.50
CA MET A 176 5.18 -3.67 1.41
C MET A 176 4.42 -4.15 2.64
N PHE A 177 4.84 -3.71 3.82
CA PHE A 177 4.16 -3.94 5.08
C PHE A 177 4.38 -2.79 6.07
N TYR A 178 3.61 -2.79 7.15
CA TYR A 178 3.65 -1.78 8.20
C TYR A 178 4.10 -2.44 9.50
N LEU A 179 5.08 -1.85 10.18
CA LEU A 179 5.61 -2.35 11.44
C LEU A 179 5.47 -1.32 12.54
N ARG A 180 5.10 -1.77 13.75
CA ARG A 180 5.09 -0.91 14.92
C ARG A 180 6.46 -0.97 15.58
N ILE A 181 7.15 0.16 15.57
CA ILE A 181 8.47 0.30 16.17
C ILE A 181 8.28 0.85 17.58
N ARG A 182 8.83 0.13 18.56
CA ARG A 182 8.77 0.46 19.99
C ARG A 182 10.19 0.51 20.56
N PRO A 183 10.95 1.58 20.27
CA PRO A 183 12.34 1.64 20.66
C PRO A 183 12.48 1.52 22.18
N ARG A 184 13.45 0.73 22.63
CA ARG A 184 13.87 0.65 24.03
C ARG A 184 15.31 1.12 24.18
N ARG A 185 15.72 1.41 25.41
CA ARG A 185 17.15 1.68 25.67
C ARG A 185 18.00 0.44 25.36
N PRO A 186 19.22 0.62 24.83
CA PRO A 186 20.20 -0.46 24.78
C PRO A 186 20.42 -1.09 26.16
N ALA A 187 20.81 -2.36 26.18
CA ALA A 187 21.19 -3.03 27.42
C ALA A 187 22.39 -2.31 28.06
N SER A 188 22.46 -2.30 29.39
CA SER A 188 23.57 -1.67 30.11
C SER A 188 24.92 -2.20 29.62
N GLY A 189 25.87 -1.30 29.35
CA GLY A 189 27.20 -1.63 28.83
C GLY A 189 27.25 -1.92 27.32
N THR A 190 26.13 -1.82 26.60
CA THR A 190 26.07 -1.95 25.14
C THR A 190 25.64 -0.63 24.51
N SER A 191 26.36 -0.15 23.49
CA SER A 191 25.98 1.04 22.73
C SER A 191 25.31 0.69 21.40
N ILE A 192 24.52 1.63 20.87
CA ILE A 192 23.92 1.48 19.52
C ILE A 192 24.99 1.32 18.45
N ALA A 193 26.13 2.02 18.58
CA ALA A 193 27.26 1.89 17.66
C ALA A 193 27.86 0.47 17.67
N GLN A 194 27.98 -0.16 18.84
CA GLN A 194 28.41 -1.56 18.95
C GLN A 194 27.41 -2.51 18.31
N LEU A 195 26.11 -2.32 18.54
CA LEU A 195 25.07 -3.14 17.91
C LEU A 195 25.05 -2.99 16.39
N ALA A 196 25.30 -1.78 15.87
CA ALA A 196 25.24 -1.49 14.44
C ALA A 196 26.27 -2.26 13.60
N VAL A 197 27.44 -2.57 14.18
CA VAL A 197 28.50 -3.34 13.50
C VAL A 197 28.37 -4.86 13.70
N GLN A 198 27.46 -5.29 14.57
CA GLN A 198 27.17 -6.71 14.79
C GLN A 198 26.08 -7.18 13.85
N ALA A 199 26.20 -8.43 13.39
CA ALA A 199 25.12 -9.10 12.69
C ALA A 199 23.89 -9.25 13.61
N PRO A 200 22.66 -9.24 13.05
CA PRO A 200 21.47 -9.64 13.79
C PRO A 200 21.63 -11.04 14.39
N SER A 201 21.16 -11.23 15.62
CA SER A 201 21.21 -12.53 16.31
C SER A 201 20.13 -13.50 15.81
N THR A 202 19.13 -12.99 15.09
CA THR A 202 18.01 -13.79 14.58
C THR A 202 18.14 -13.96 13.07
N ALA A 203 17.87 -15.18 12.58
CA ALA A 203 17.86 -15.46 11.15
C ALA A 203 16.83 -14.61 10.40
N ASN A 204 17.01 -14.44 9.09
CA ASN A 204 16.11 -13.67 8.20
C ASN A 204 15.83 -12.24 8.69
N THR A 205 16.78 -11.65 9.40
CA THR A 205 16.65 -10.32 9.98
C THR A 205 17.57 -9.36 9.24
N ARG A 206 17.05 -8.19 8.88
CA ARG A 206 17.82 -7.06 8.38
C ARG A 206 17.91 -6.01 9.46
N ARG A 207 19.13 -5.56 9.73
CA ARG A 207 19.40 -4.47 10.67
C ARG A 207 19.64 -3.18 9.91
N ARG A 208 19.08 -2.10 10.43
CA ARG A 208 19.29 -0.77 9.90
C ARG A 208 19.56 0.22 11.02
N LEU A 209 20.65 0.96 10.87
CA LEU A 209 20.97 2.13 11.68
C LEU A 209 20.47 3.39 10.94
N PHE A 210 19.65 4.17 11.62
CA PHE A 210 19.19 5.48 11.19
C PHE A 210 19.95 6.55 11.97
N GLN A 211 20.42 7.56 11.24
CA GLN A 211 21.06 8.75 11.80
C GLN A 211 20.27 9.98 11.36
N ALA A 212 19.90 10.85 12.30
CA ALA A 212 19.10 12.03 12.00
C ALA A 212 19.96 13.07 11.27
N PRO A 213 19.74 13.35 9.97
CA PRO A 213 20.62 14.24 9.22
C PRO A 213 20.49 15.67 9.75
N GLY A 214 21.60 16.27 10.18
CA GLY A 214 21.62 17.68 10.60
C GLY A 214 20.87 17.99 11.90
N VAL A 215 20.44 16.96 12.67
CA VAL A 215 19.73 17.14 13.95
C VAL A 215 20.50 16.42 15.06
N SER A 216 21.42 17.14 15.71
CA SER A 216 22.27 16.58 16.78
C SER A 216 21.50 16.23 18.06
N SER A 217 20.28 16.74 18.23
CA SER A 217 19.45 16.51 19.42
C SER A 217 18.74 15.15 19.42
N VAL A 218 18.74 14.41 18.31
CA VAL A 218 18.08 13.12 18.18
C VAL A 218 19.12 12.01 18.10
N GLY A 219 19.11 11.10 19.08
CA GLY A 219 20.03 9.97 19.12
C GLY A 219 19.79 8.98 17.98
N PRO A 220 20.78 8.14 17.63
CA PRO A 220 20.62 7.16 16.56
C PRO A 220 19.53 6.14 16.89
N LEU A 221 18.76 5.73 15.89
CA LEU A 221 17.79 4.65 16.00
C LEU A 221 18.32 3.42 15.27
N LEU A 222 18.30 2.26 15.92
CA LEU A 222 18.60 0.99 15.27
C LEU A 222 17.36 0.11 15.28
N VAL A 223 16.98 -0.40 14.11
CA VAL A 223 15.81 -1.26 13.92
C VAL A 223 16.23 -2.53 13.21
N ASP A 224 15.87 -3.65 13.80
CA ASP A 224 15.87 -4.95 13.16
C ASP A 224 14.45 -5.22 12.65
N VAL A 225 14.37 -5.70 11.41
CA VAL A 225 13.14 -6.20 10.80
C VAL A 225 13.38 -7.64 10.39
N ARG A 226 12.50 -8.53 10.84
CA ARG A 226 12.58 -9.96 10.54
C ARG A 226 11.39 -10.39 9.72
N ASP A 227 11.71 -11.13 8.67
CA ASP A 227 10.75 -11.81 7.81
C ASP A 227 10.67 -13.28 8.22
N ILE A 228 9.54 -13.68 8.78
CA ILE A 228 9.40 -14.98 9.46
C ILE A 228 9.08 -16.08 8.45
N ASP A 229 8.22 -15.80 7.47
CA ASP A 229 7.69 -16.79 6.55
C ASP A 229 7.93 -16.48 5.07
N GLY A 230 8.65 -15.41 4.74
CA GLY A 230 8.82 -14.97 3.35
C GLY A 230 7.55 -14.36 2.76
N HIS A 231 6.56 -14.02 3.59
CA HIS A 231 5.26 -13.55 3.15
C HIS A 231 4.73 -12.38 3.99
N THR A 232 3.69 -12.60 4.79
CA THR A 232 2.96 -11.56 5.54
C THR A 232 3.34 -11.52 7.00
N ASN A 233 4.07 -12.53 7.52
CA ASN A 233 4.44 -12.58 8.91
C ASN A 233 5.80 -11.92 9.14
N VAL A 234 5.77 -10.69 9.63
CA VAL A 234 6.95 -9.85 9.87
C VAL A 234 6.91 -9.27 11.27
N ASP A 235 8.07 -9.11 11.90
CA ASP A 235 8.18 -8.41 13.18
C ASP A 235 9.46 -7.57 13.31
N SER A 236 9.59 -6.87 14.43
CA SER A 236 10.78 -6.09 14.78
C SER A 236 11.38 -6.63 16.08
N PRO A 237 12.30 -7.62 16.01
CA PRO A 237 12.83 -8.28 17.20
C PRO A 237 13.70 -7.36 18.07
N LEU A 238 14.24 -6.29 17.48
CA LEU A 238 15.01 -5.27 18.19
C LEU A 238 14.73 -3.90 17.59
N SER A 239 14.32 -2.95 18.42
CA SER A 239 14.41 -1.53 18.10
C SER A 239 15.00 -0.80 19.31
N VAL A 240 16.06 -0.03 19.09
CA VAL A 240 16.78 0.66 20.17
C VAL A 240 17.07 2.12 19.88
N LEU A 241 16.97 2.92 20.93
CA LEU A 241 17.17 4.37 20.95
C LEU A 241 17.63 4.76 22.36
N ASP A 242 18.64 5.63 22.46
CA ASP A 242 19.20 6.04 23.76
C ASP A 242 18.14 6.71 24.66
N ASP A 243 17.26 7.50 24.05
CA ASP A 243 16.07 8.06 24.69
C ASP A 243 14.78 7.63 23.97
N PRO A 244 14.07 6.60 24.45
CA PRO A 244 12.79 6.16 23.88
C PRO A 244 11.71 7.24 23.77
N ALA A 245 11.79 8.32 24.57
CA ALA A 245 10.86 9.45 24.44
C ALA A 245 10.98 10.15 23.07
N GLN A 246 12.12 10.00 22.38
CA GLN A 246 12.34 10.53 21.04
C GLN A 246 11.74 9.66 19.92
N ALA A 247 11.01 8.57 20.23
CA ALA A 247 10.38 7.73 19.22
C ALA A 247 9.39 8.50 18.33
N GLN A 248 8.63 9.43 18.91
CA GLN A 248 7.75 10.32 18.12
C GLN A 248 8.54 11.10 17.07
N ARG A 249 9.69 11.66 17.47
CA ARG A 249 10.54 12.45 16.58
C ARG A 249 11.13 11.60 15.45
N TRP A 250 11.47 10.34 15.74
CA TRP A 250 11.88 9.39 14.70
C TRP A 250 10.74 9.03 13.75
N GLY A 251 9.52 8.87 14.24
CA GLY A 251 8.33 8.74 13.40
C GLY A 251 8.25 9.91 12.42
N GLU A 252 8.30 11.14 12.92
CA GLU A 252 8.26 12.36 12.10
C GLU A 252 9.40 12.43 11.07
N LEU A 253 10.64 12.13 11.47
CA LEU A 253 11.80 12.14 10.56
C LEU A 253 11.70 11.11 9.44
N LEU A 254 11.05 9.96 9.68
CA LEU A 254 10.94 8.86 8.71
C LEU A 254 9.67 8.92 7.87
N THR A 255 8.59 9.55 8.34
CA THR A 255 7.31 9.61 7.62
C THR A 255 6.92 11.03 7.19
N GLY A 256 7.65 12.05 7.65
CA GLY A 256 7.42 13.48 7.37
C GLY A 256 6.49 14.16 8.39
N ARG A 257 5.62 13.40 9.05
CA ARG A 257 4.70 13.87 10.11
C ARG A 257 4.36 12.69 11.00
N TRP A 258 4.31 12.91 12.31
CA TRP A 258 3.83 11.91 13.27
C TRP A 258 3.24 12.58 14.51
N THR A 259 1.93 12.41 14.71
CA THR A 259 1.18 13.13 15.76
C THR A 259 0.93 12.31 17.02
N ASN A 260 1.22 11.01 17.02
CA ASN A 260 1.09 10.19 18.23
C ASN A 260 2.24 10.50 19.20
N THR A 261 1.89 10.78 20.45
CA THR A 261 2.85 11.09 21.54
C THR A 261 3.31 9.86 22.31
N ALA A 262 2.77 8.67 22.00
CA ALA A 262 3.27 7.43 22.57
C ALA A 262 4.74 7.18 22.14
N PRO A 263 5.55 6.46 22.93
CA PRO A 263 6.94 6.13 22.60
C PRO A 263 7.04 5.01 21.54
N GLU A 264 6.25 5.14 20.48
CA GLU A 264 6.16 4.20 19.37
C GLU A 264 5.72 4.93 18.09
N PHE A 265 6.04 4.34 16.95
CA PHE A 265 5.53 4.81 15.66
C PHE A 265 5.30 3.65 14.71
N VAL A 266 4.55 3.90 13.64
CA VAL A 266 4.37 2.91 12.56
C VAL A 266 5.30 3.25 11.41
N LEU A 267 6.11 2.28 11.00
CA LEU A 267 7.06 2.38 9.91
C LEU A 267 6.56 1.55 8.72
N PRO A 268 6.20 2.19 7.60
CA PRO A 268 6.06 1.49 6.32
C PRO A 268 7.43 1.00 5.85
N VAL A 269 7.51 -0.24 5.42
CA VAL A 269 8.73 -0.89 4.96
C VAL A 269 8.47 -1.48 3.59
N LEU A 270 9.40 -1.22 2.65
CA LEU A 270 9.48 -2.00 1.41
C LEU A 270 10.59 -3.02 1.56
N TRP A 271 10.33 -4.24 1.10
CA TRP A 271 11.17 -5.40 1.32
C TRP A 271 11.41 -6.10 0.00
N ASN A 272 12.61 -5.93 -0.53
CA ASN A 272 13.11 -6.67 -1.68
C ASN A 272 14.04 -7.79 -1.20
N ASP A 273 13.76 -9.04 -1.54
CA ASP A 273 14.52 -10.21 -1.08
C ASP A 273 16.01 -10.20 -1.48
N PHE A 274 16.37 -9.38 -2.47
CA PHE A 274 17.74 -9.22 -2.95
C PHE A 274 18.53 -8.08 -2.28
N GLU A 275 17.91 -7.32 -1.37
CA GLU A 275 18.57 -6.24 -0.63
C GLU A 275 19.04 -6.69 0.76
N THR A 276 20.14 -6.11 1.24
CA THR A 276 20.66 -6.36 2.60
C THR A 276 20.01 -5.48 3.66
N SER A 277 19.24 -4.47 3.24
CA SER A 277 18.49 -3.55 4.08
C SER A 277 17.08 -3.38 3.53
N PHE A 278 16.36 -2.38 4.03
CA PHE A 278 15.00 -2.07 3.60
C PHE A 278 14.82 -0.55 3.54
N PRO A 279 14.22 0.00 2.46
CA PRO A 279 13.94 1.42 2.37
C PRO A 279 12.70 1.84 3.16
N CYS A 280 12.70 3.09 3.60
CA CYS A 280 11.65 3.72 4.40
C CYS A 280 11.12 4.99 3.70
N PRO A 281 9.95 5.52 4.09
CA PRO A 281 9.40 6.71 3.44
C PRO A 281 10.39 7.88 3.46
N LEU A 282 10.20 8.83 2.54
CA LEU A 282 11.12 9.95 2.22
C LEU A 282 12.44 9.59 1.54
N GLU A 283 12.89 8.34 1.55
CA GLU A 283 14.17 7.95 0.95
C GLU A 283 14.10 7.78 -0.57
N VAL A 284 15.22 8.05 -1.25
CA VAL A 284 15.31 7.83 -2.71
C VAL A 284 15.10 6.36 -3.07
N SER A 285 15.67 5.45 -2.29
CA SER A 285 15.51 4.00 -2.46
C SER A 285 14.06 3.55 -2.32
N TYR A 286 13.26 4.15 -1.43
CA TYR A 286 11.83 3.85 -1.31
C TYR A 286 11.08 4.24 -2.58
N ARG A 287 11.42 5.39 -3.17
CA ARG A 287 10.79 5.89 -4.40
C ARG A 287 11.08 5.00 -5.60
N GLN A 288 12.31 4.49 -5.70
CA GLN A 288 12.72 3.55 -6.75
C GLN A 288 11.97 2.21 -6.69
N ARG A 289 11.34 1.92 -5.55
CA ARG A 289 10.51 0.73 -5.35
C ARG A 289 9.03 0.97 -5.66
N LEU A 290 8.64 2.14 -6.14
CA LEU A 290 7.29 2.42 -6.64
C LEU A 290 7.28 2.41 -8.17
N SER A 291 6.59 1.45 -8.76
CA SER A 291 6.26 1.45 -10.19
C SER A 291 5.21 2.51 -10.48
N MET A 292 5.30 3.15 -11.64
CA MET A 292 4.45 4.25 -12.06
C MET A 292 4.01 4.01 -13.51
N VAL A 293 2.70 4.07 -13.78
CA VAL A 293 2.14 3.92 -15.14
C VAL A 293 1.13 4.98 -15.49
#